data_AF-A0A1C5FU56-F1
#
_entry.id   AF-A0A1C5FU56-F1
#
_cell.length_a   1.000
_cell.length_b   1.000
_cell.length_c   1.000
_cell.angle_alpha   90.00
_cell.angle_beta   90.00
_cell.angle_gamma   90.00
#
_symmetry.space_group_name_H-M   'P 1'
#
loop_
_entity.id
_entity.type
_entity.pdbx_description
1 polymer ?
#
loop_
_entity_poly.entity_id
_entity_poly.type
_entity_poly.pdbx_seq_one_letter_code
_entity_poly.pdbx_strand_id
1 'polypeptide(L)'
;MHFLEPGTGRYVKSSPAPYDLTYDDVFMVPSRSAVGSRQGVDLASPDGTGTTIPLVVANMTAIAGRRMAETVARRGGLVVIPQDIPIDVVTDVVRWVKSRHLVLDTPIVLAPTGTVADALSLLPKRAHGAGVVVEDGRPVGVVVESDLTGVDRFTQLSEVMSRELMVLDADIDPQEAFGRLDAAHRKLAPAVDADGKLVGILTRKGALRATLYKPAVDGAGRLRIAAAVGVNGDVEGRTKALIDAGADALVVDTAHGHQESMISALKAVRALGPRVPVVAGNVVSAEGVRDLIEAGADIVKVGVGPGAMCTTRMMTGVGRPQFSAVLECAAEARKSGKHIWADGGVRHPRDVAMALAAGASNVMIGSWFAGTYESPGDLQHTADGRPYKESFGMASARAVRNRTSEESAYERARKGLFEEGISTSRMFLDPARPGVEDLIDSIVAGVRSSCTYAGAGSLEEFHERAVVGVQSAAGYAEGQPLHASWD
;
A
#
# COMPACT_ATOMS: atom_id res chain seq x y z
N MET A 1 1.15 13.69 21.63
CA MET A 1 0.03 12.80 21.99
C MET A 1 -0.10 12.81 23.49
N HIS A 2 -1.32 12.74 23.99
CA HIS A 2 -1.63 12.63 25.41
C HIS A 2 -2.46 11.38 25.66
N PHE A 3 -2.44 10.87 26.88
CA PHE A 3 -3.32 9.82 27.35
C PHE A 3 -4.37 10.36 28.32
N LEU A 4 -5.58 9.85 28.23
CA LEU A 4 -6.61 10.01 29.24
C LEU A 4 -6.34 9.04 30.40
N GLU A 5 -6.05 9.59 31.58
CA GLU A 5 -5.87 8.81 32.80
C GLU A 5 -7.23 8.23 33.26
N PRO A 6 -7.36 6.90 33.39
CA PRO A 6 -8.60 6.26 33.78
C PRO A 6 -9.12 6.76 35.13
N GLY A 7 -10.42 7.09 35.20
CA GLY A 7 -11.10 7.48 36.44
C GLY A 7 -10.82 8.90 36.94
N THR A 8 -9.79 9.60 36.44
CA THR A 8 -9.48 10.99 36.86
C THR A 8 -9.86 12.03 35.82
N GLY A 9 -9.97 11.63 34.54
CA GLY A 9 -10.23 12.56 33.43
C GLY A 9 -9.03 13.42 33.04
N ARG A 10 -7.86 13.23 33.67
CA ARG A 10 -6.66 14.05 33.44
C ARG A 10 -5.89 13.58 32.21
N TYR A 11 -5.18 14.50 31.57
CA TYR A 11 -4.30 14.19 30.44
C TYR A 11 -2.86 14.05 30.89
N VAL A 12 -2.24 12.92 30.58
CA VAL A 12 -0.83 12.60 30.89
C VAL A 12 -0.03 12.37 29.61
N LYS A 13 1.31 12.49 29.67
CA LYS A 13 2.19 12.33 28.48
C LYS A 13 2.68 10.90 28.26
N SER A 14 2.58 10.04 29.27
CA SER A 14 2.95 8.63 29.22
C SER A 14 1.71 7.75 29.31
N SER A 15 1.77 6.54 28.75
CA SER A 15 0.68 5.57 28.92
C SER A 15 0.44 5.33 30.41
N PRO A 16 -0.82 5.42 30.90
CA PRO A 16 -1.16 5.06 32.27
C PRO A 16 -1.26 3.54 32.46
N ALA A 17 -1.24 2.75 31.38
CA ALA A 17 -1.31 1.30 31.46
C ALA A 17 0.06 0.72 31.88
N PRO A 18 0.10 -0.22 32.84
CA PRO A 18 1.33 -0.89 33.25
C PRO A 18 1.77 -2.02 32.28
N TYR A 19 1.14 -2.11 31.10
CA TYR A 19 1.37 -3.14 30.09
C TYR A 19 1.33 -2.53 28.68
N ASP A 20 1.86 -3.28 27.70
CA ASP A 20 1.85 -2.87 26.29
C ASP A 20 0.46 -3.01 25.65
N LEU A 21 0.16 -2.12 24.71
CA LEU A 21 -1.15 -1.96 24.07
C LEU A 21 -1.05 -2.23 22.56
N THR A 22 -2.08 -2.83 22.00
CA THR A 22 -2.36 -2.88 20.56
C THR A 22 -3.47 -1.89 20.19
N TYR A 23 -3.84 -1.81 18.90
CA TYR A 23 -4.83 -0.85 18.42
C TYR A 23 -6.25 -1.06 19.01
N ASP A 24 -6.60 -2.29 19.39
CA ASP A 24 -7.90 -2.61 19.98
C ASP A 24 -7.99 -2.11 21.43
N ASP A 25 -6.86 -2.02 22.15
CA ASP A 25 -6.82 -1.61 23.55
C ASP A 25 -6.97 -0.10 23.74
N VAL A 26 -6.92 0.69 22.66
CA VAL A 26 -6.94 2.15 22.71
C VAL A 26 -8.05 2.75 21.87
N PHE A 27 -8.51 3.94 22.26
CA PHE A 27 -9.47 4.76 21.51
C PHE A 27 -9.05 6.23 21.52
N MET A 28 -9.60 7.03 20.61
CA MET A 28 -9.33 8.47 20.56
C MET A 28 -10.42 9.26 21.27
N VAL A 29 -10.02 10.22 22.10
CA VAL A 29 -10.93 11.17 22.76
C VAL A 29 -11.07 12.41 21.87
N PRO A 30 -12.29 12.80 21.47
CA PRO A 30 -12.52 14.06 20.78
C PRO A 30 -11.99 15.26 21.57
N SER A 31 -11.34 16.18 20.87
CA SER A 31 -10.81 17.43 21.41
C SER A 31 -11.44 18.62 20.68
N ARG A 32 -11.31 19.82 21.25
CA ARG A 32 -11.79 21.05 20.59
C ARG A 32 -11.10 21.20 19.23
N SER A 33 -11.90 21.44 18.18
CA SER A 33 -11.42 21.56 16.81
C SER A 33 -11.90 22.85 16.16
N ALA A 34 -10.98 23.54 15.48
CA ALA A 34 -11.28 24.65 14.59
C ALA A 34 -11.19 24.25 13.10
N VAL A 35 -10.95 22.96 12.82
CA VAL A 35 -10.79 22.45 11.45
C VAL A 35 -12.16 22.45 10.77
N GLY A 36 -12.37 23.39 9.84
CA GLY A 36 -13.69 23.63 9.23
C GLY A 36 -14.16 22.53 8.27
N SER A 37 -13.22 21.81 7.62
CA SER A 37 -13.55 20.68 6.74
C SER A 37 -12.46 19.63 6.78
N ARG A 38 -12.88 18.36 6.84
CA ARG A 38 -11.97 17.20 6.72
C ARG A 38 -11.18 17.19 5.41
N GLN A 39 -11.68 17.81 4.34
CA GLN A 39 -10.96 17.89 3.07
C GLN A 39 -9.71 18.78 3.14
N GLY A 40 -9.69 19.75 4.07
CA GLY A 40 -8.55 20.66 4.26
C GLY A 40 -7.44 20.10 5.15
N VAL A 41 -7.58 18.88 5.67
CA VAL A 41 -6.52 18.22 6.45
C VAL A 41 -5.42 17.76 5.51
N ASP A 42 -4.21 18.25 5.75
CA ASP A 42 -3.00 17.82 5.05
C ASP A 42 -2.50 16.50 5.64
N LEU A 43 -2.29 15.53 4.75
CA LEU A 43 -1.86 14.18 5.09
C LEU A 43 -0.50 13.84 4.48
N ALA A 44 0.23 14.83 3.96
CA ALA A 44 1.59 14.62 3.48
C ALA A 44 2.50 14.14 4.61
N SER A 45 3.33 13.13 4.33
CA SER A 45 4.28 12.62 5.32
C SER A 45 5.54 13.51 5.38
N PRO A 46 6.06 13.81 6.57
CA PRO A 46 7.23 14.67 6.73
C PRO A 46 8.57 13.95 6.53
N ASP A 47 8.57 12.67 6.15
CA ASP A 47 9.74 11.79 6.22
C ASP A 47 10.65 11.80 4.97
N GLY A 48 10.35 12.67 4.00
CA GLY A 48 11.11 12.80 2.76
C GLY A 48 10.75 11.77 1.67
N THR A 49 9.88 10.80 1.96
CA THR A 49 9.43 9.80 0.97
C THR A 49 8.50 10.39 -0.08
N GLY A 50 7.95 11.58 0.19
CA GLY A 50 7.12 12.35 -0.74
C GLY A 50 5.71 11.79 -0.92
N THR A 51 5.24 10.97 0.03
CA THR A 51 3.84 10.56 0.06
C THR A 51 2.96 11.74 0.47
N THR A 52 1.82 11.89 -0.21
CA THR A 52 0.82 12.91 0.10
C THR A 52 -0.36 12.35 0.89
N ILE A 53 -0.36 11.03 1.11
CA ILE A 53 -1.16 10.31 2.10
C ILE A 53 -0.23 9.33 2.83
N PRO A 54 -0.44 9.03 4.12
CA PRO A 54 0.56 8.34 4.94
C PRO A 54 0.46 6.81 4.82
N LEU A 55 0.39 6.31 3.58
CA LEU A 55 0.18 4.89 3.27
C LEU A 55 1.33 4.33 2.46
N VAL A 56 1.85 3.20 2.94
CA VAL A 56 2.85 2.40 2.24
C VAL A 56 2.30 0.99 2.02
N VAL A 57 2.44 0.43 0.83
CA VAL A 57 2.12 -0.98 0.57
C VAL A 57 3.31 -1.85 0.91
N ALA A 58 3.06 -2.92 1.68
CA ALA A 58 4.08 -3.84 2.13
C ALA A 58 4.77 -4.59 0.98
N ASN A 59 6.07 -4.83 1.14
CA ASN A 59 6.97 -5.50 0.20
C ASN A 59 6.78 -7.02 0.13
N MET A 60 5.54 -7.44 -0.11
CA MET A 60 5.16 -8.85 -0.23
C MET A 60 4.82 -9.20 -1.67
N THR A 61 5.33 -10.33 -2.19
CA THR A 61 5.13 -10.74 -3.59
C THR A 61 3.66 -10.95 -3.98
N ALA A 62 2.80 -11.26 -3.01
CA ALA A 62 1.35 -11.40 -3.23
C ALA A 62 0.59 -10.06 -3.25
N ILE A 63 1.27 -8.93 -2.98
CA ILE A 63 0.64 -7.63 -2.72
C ILE A 63 1.27 -6.53 -3.58
N ALA A 64 2.59 -6.41 -3.56
CA ALA A 64 3.33 -5.36 -4.25
C ALA A 64 3.80 -5.83 -5.63
N GLY A 65 3.40 -5.09 -6.65
CA GLY A 65 3.85 -5.24 -8.04
C GLY A 65 3.56 -3.98 -8.84
N ARG A 66 3.91 -3.96 -10.13
CA ARG A 66 3.83 -2.74 -10.96
C ARG A 66 2.45 -2.06 -10.98
N ARG A 67 1.37 -2.84 -10.96
CA ARG A 67 -0.01 -2.32 -10.97
C ARG A 67 -0.38 -1.64 -9.65
N MET A 68 -0.09 -2.32 -8.55
CA MET A 68 -0.21 -1.75 -7.21
C MET A 68 0.60 -0.45 -7.11
N ALA A 69 1.85 -0.45 -7.59
CA ALA A 69 2.73 0.71 -7.55
C ALA A 69 2.19 1.92 -8.32
N GLU A 70 1.83 1.76 -9.60
CA GLU A 70 1.29 2.88 -10.39
C GLU A 70 -0.04 3.40 -9.81
N THR A 71 -0.94 2.52 -9.38
CA THR A 71 -2.25 2.91 -8.87
C THR A 71 -2.15 3.64 -7.53
N VAL A 72 -1.35 3.12 -6.58
CA VAL A 72 -1.20 3.74 -5.26
C VAL A 72 -0.42 5.04 -5.35
N ALA A 73 0.62 5.13 -6.18
CA ALA A 73 1.39 6.36 -6.36
C ALA A 73 0.54 7.48 -6.96
N ARG A 74 -0.38 7.19 -7.90
CA ARG A 74 -1.36 8.19 -8.41
C ARG A 74 -2.26 8.76 -7.32
N ARG A 75 -2.47 8.04 -6.21
CA ARG A 75 -3.26 8.49 -5.06
C ARG A 75 -2.42 9.05 -3.92
N GLY A 76 -1.10 9.14 -4.10
CA GLY A 76 -0.22 9.77 -3.14
C GLY A 76 0.44 8.83 -2.14
N GLY A 77 0.20 7.52 -2.22
CA GLY A 77 0.87 6.53 -1.40
C GLY A 77 2.19 6.06 -2.03
N LEU A 78 2.83 5.09 -1.38
CA LEU A 78 4.07 4.47 -1.86
C LEU A 78 3.95 2.94 -1.86
N VAL A 79 4.65 2.28 -2.77
CA VAL A 79 4.72 0.81 -2.81
C VAL A 79 6.17 0.39 -2.76
N VAL A 80 6.48 -0.58 -1.90
CA VAL A 80 7.82 -1.16 -1.79
C VAL A 80 7.85 -2.47 -2.57
N ILE A 81 8.67 -2.57 -3.62
CA ILE A 81 8.83 -3.81 -4.38
C ILE A 81 9.66 -4.83 -3.58
N PRO A 82 9.24 -6.11 -3.49
CA PRO A 82 9.93 -7.13 -2.71
C PRO A 82 11.37 -7.41 -3.14
N GLN A 83 12.21 -7.77 -2.18
CA GLN A 83 13.61 -8.18 -2.39
C GLN A 83 13.74 -9.57 -3.06
N ASP A 84 12.68 -10.38 -3.05
CA ASP A 84 12.69 -11.74 -3.59
C ASP A 84 12.50 -11.80 -5.11
N ILE A 85 12.36 -10.64 -5.76
CA ILE A 85 12.23 -10.52 -7.21
C ILE A 85 13.64 -10.30 -7.81
N PRO A 86 13.97 -10.92 -8.95
CA PRO A 86 15.20 -10.66 -9.68
C PRO A 86 15.42 -9.16 -9.94
N ILE A 87 16.66 -8.70 -9.78
CA ILE A 87 16.98 -7.26 -9.78
C ILE A 87 16.67 -6.60 -11.13
N ASP A 88 16.91 -7.29 -12.25
CA ASP A 88 16.55 -6.86 -13.59
C ASP A 88 15.04 -6.58 -13.71
N VAL A 89 14.21 -7.52 -13.23
CA VAL A 89 12.75 -7.37 -13.20
C VAL A 89 12.34 -6.18 -12.32
N VAL A 90 12.96 -6.00 -11.15
CA VAL A 90 12.67 -4.83 -10.28
C VAL A 90 13.04 -3.53 -10.99
N THR A 91 14.19 -3.47 -11.67
CA THR A 91 14.60 -2.25 -12.39
C THR A 91 13.63 -1.90 -13.52
N ASP A 92 13.10 -2.90 -14.23
CA ASP A 92 12.09 -2.69 -15.26
C ASP A 92 10.75 -2.26 -14.68
N VAL A 93 10.36 -2.79 -13.52
CA VAL A 93 9.17 -2.31 -12.79
C VAL A 93 9.32 -0.86 -12.37
N VAL A 94 10.49 -0.45 -11.86
CA VAL A 94 10.76 0.94 -11.50
C VAL A 94 10.62 1.84 -12.73
N ARG A 95 11.31 1.52 -13.84
CA ARG A 95 11.21 2.29 -15.10
C ARG A 95 9.78 2.34 -15.63
N TRP A 96 9.05 1.23 -15.55
CA TRP A 96 7.66 1.14 -15.98
C TRP A 96 6.78 2.12 -15.21
N VAL A 97 6.88 2.14 -13.88
CA VAL A 97 6.10 3.04 -13.00
C VAL A 97 6.47 4.50 -13.27
N LYS A 98 7.76 4.78 -13.46
CA LYS A 98 8.26 6.12 -13.81
C LYS A 98 7.73 6.66 -15.12
N SER A 99 7.32 5.79 -16.04
CA SER A 99 6.76 6.17 -17.35
C SER A 99 5.23 6.26 -17.36
N ARG A 100 4.55 6.03 -16.23
CA ARG A 100 3.09 6.03 -16.18
C ARG A 100 2.52 7.44 -16.07
N HIS A 101 1.33 7.61 -16.63
CA HIS A 101 0.57 8.85 -16.55
C HIS A 101 0.08 9.11 -15.11
N LEU A 102 0.05 10.38 -14.70
CA LEU A 102 -0.31 10.80 -13.34
C LEU A 102 -1.81 10.70 -13.03
N VAL A 103 -2.65 10.87 -14.06
CA VAL A 103 -4.12 10.84 -13.96
C VAL A 103 -4.71 9.57 -14.57
N LEU A 104 -4.50 9.38 -15.89
CA LEU A 104 -5.00 8.24 -16.66
C LEU A 104 -4.49 6.90 -16.12
N ASP A 105 -5.38 5.93 -16.03
CA ASP A 105 -5.03 4.55 -15.69
C ASP A 105 -4.42 3.84 -16.92
N THR A 106 -3.69 2.76 -16.65
CA THR A 106 -3.01 1.97 -17.66
C THR A 106 -4.00 1.03 -18.35
N PRO A 107 -4.24 1.19 -19.66
CA PRO A 107 -5.27 0.44 -20.36
C PRO A 107 -4.85 -1.02 -20.57
N ILE A 108 -5.84 -1.91 -20.69
CA ILE A 108 -5.64 -3.22 -21.32
C ILE A 108 -5.75 -3.00 -22.82
N VAL A 109 -4.64 -3.13 -23.53
CA VAL A 109 -4.59 -2.95 -24.99
C VAL A 109 -4.81 -4.30 -25.66
N LEU A 110 -5.79 -4.37 -26.56
CA LEU A 110 -6.17 -5.57 -27.30
C LEU A 110 -6.14 -5.29 -28.80
N ALA A 111 -5.89 -6.33 -29.60
CA ALA A 111 -5.98 -6.24 -31.06
C ALA A 111 -7.41 -6.59 -31.53
N PRO A 112 -7.87 -6.06 -32.68
CA PRO A 112 -9.16 -6.45 -33.27
C PRO A 112 -9.29 -7.96 -33.49
N THR A 113 -8.17 -8.61 -33.86
CA THR A 113 -8.06 -10.06 -34.06
C THR A 113 -7.87 -10.86 -32.78
N GLY A 114 -7.75 -10.20 -31.62
CA GLY A 114 -7.70 -10.87 -30.33
C GLY A 114 -9.01 -11.61 -30.05
N THR A 115 -8.99 -12.58 -29.14
CA THR A 115 -10.17 -13.40 -28.84
C THR A 115 -10.93 -12.91 -27.61
N VAL A 116 -12.21 -13.26 -27.53
CA VAL A 116 -13.03 -13.10 -26.32
C VAL A 116 -12.37 -13.78 -25.10
N ALA A 117 -11.74 -14.95 -25.29
CA ALA A 117 -11.01 -15.65 -24.23
C ALA A 117 -9.85 -14.81 -23.66
N ASP A 118 -9.03 -14.21 -24.52
CA ASP A 118 -7.91 -13.36 -24.12
C ASP A 118 -8.42 -12.16 -23.32
N ALA A 119 -9.44 -11.48 -23.83
CA ALA A 119 -10.04 -10.33 -23.15
C ALA A 119 -10.57 -10.72 -21.77
N LEU A 120 -11.37 -11.79 -21.65
CA LEU A 120 -11.92 -12.24 -20.36
C LEU A 120 -10.83 -12.64 -19.35
N SER A 121 -9.67 -13.12 -19.80
CA SER A 121 -8.54 -13.41 -18.90
C SER A 121 -7.82 -12.15 -18.40
N LEU A 122 -7.89 -11.06 -19.18
CA LEU A 122 -7.19 -9.81 -18.92
C LEU A 122 -8.05 -8.78 -18.20
N LEU A 123 -9.36 -8.69 -18.44
CA LEU A 123 -10.23 -7.69 -17.81
C LEU A 123 -10.11 -7.65 -16.27
N PRO A 124 -10.09 -8.78 -15.54
CA PRO A 124 -9.98 -8.79 -14.08
C PRO A 124 -8.64 -8.29 -13.55
N LYS A 125 -7.67 -8.04 -14.44
CA LYS A 125 -6.35 -7.52 -14.08
C LYS A 125 -6.32 -6.02 -13.84
N ARG A 126 -7.42 -5.31 -14.12
CA ARG A 126 -7.56 -3.86 -13.93
C ARG A 126 -8.92 -3.53 -13.33
N ALA A 127 -8.94 -2.62 -12.35
CA ALA A 127 -10.18 -2.21 -11.68
C ALA A 127 -11.18 -1.50 -12.62
N HIS A 128 -10.72 -0.91 -13.73
CA HIS A 128 -11.62 -0.31 -14.72
C HIS A 128 -12.40 -1.35 -15.55
N GLY A 129 -12.00 -2.63 -15.54
CA GLY A 129 -12.77 -3.73 -16.13
C GLY A 129 -13.04 -3.63 -17.63
N ALA A 130 -12.15 -2.96 -18.38
CA ALA A 130 -12.34 -2.69 -19.81
C ALA A 130 -11.08 -2.98 -20.63
N GLY A 131 -11.26 -3.46 -21.86
CA GLY A 131 -10.21 -3.59 -22.86
C GLY A 131 -10.39 -2.53 -23.93
N VAL A 132 -9.31 -1.84 -24.29
CA VAL A 132 -9.30 -0.91 -25.42
C VAL A 132 -8.75 -1.66 -26.63
N VAL A 133 -9.58 -1.83 -27.65
CA VAL A 133 -9.18 -2.43 -28.91
C VAL A 133 -8.49 -1.35 -29.74
N VAL A 134 -7.27 -1.63 -30.20
CA VAL A 134 -6.38 -0.64 -30.82
C VAL A 134 -5.88 -1.13 -32.17
N GLU A 135 -5.88 -0.25 -33.17
CA GLU A 135 -5.29 -0.45 -34.50
C GLU A 135 -4.37 0.75 -34.81
N ASP A 136 -3.14 0.48 -35.26
CA ASP A 136 -2.11 1.50 -35.51
C ASP A 136 -1.90 2.51 -34.35
N GLY A 137 -2.05 2.02 -33.12
CA GLY A 137 -1.93 2.82 -31.90
C GLY A 137 -3.17 3.65 -31.55
N ARG A 138 -4.24 3.62 -32.35
CA ARG A 138 -5.49 4.37 -32.11
C ARG A 138 -6.61 3.47 -31.58
N PRO A 139 -7.42 3.92 -30.61
CA PRO A 139 -8.59 3.18 -30.16
C PRO A 139 -9.63 3.03 -31.29
N VAL A 140 -10.04 1.79 -31.57
CA VAL A 140 -11.08 1.45 -32.55
C VAL A 140 -12.30 0.76 -31.93
N GLY A 141 -12.19 0.34 -30.67
CA GLY A 141 -13.32 -0.11 -29.88
C GLY A 141 -13.00 -0.26 -28.38
N VAL A 142 -14.04 -0.49 -27.59
CA VAL A 142 -13.91 -0.91 -26.18
C VAL A 142 -14.72 -2.17 -25.96
N VAL A 143 -14.20 -3.07 -25.12
CA VAL A 143 -14.90 -4.26 -24.63
C VAL A 143 -14.96 -4.22 -23.12
N VAL A 144 -16.12 -4.55 -22.56
CA VAL A 144 -16.32 -4.83 -21.13
C VAL A 144 -16.90 -6.24 -20.96
N GLU A 145 -16.94 -6.73 -19.72
CA GLU A 145 -17.38 -8.11 -19.44
C GLU A 145 -18.76 -8.45 -20.01
N SER A 146 -19.70 -7.50 -19.99
CA SER A 146 -21.06 -7.69 -20.55
C SER A 146 -21.07 -7.94 -22.05
N ASP A 147 -20.11 -7.39 -22.79
CA ASP A 147 -20.00 -7.56 -24.26
C ASP A 147 -19.46 -8.95 -24.62
N LEU A 148 -18.79 -9.60 -23.66
CA LEU A 148 -18.10 -10.88 -23.83
C LEU A 148 -18.93 -12.05 -23.26
N THR A 149 -19.95 -11.76 -22.47
CA THR A 149 -20.76 -12.76 -21.78
C THR A 149 -21.74 -13.42 -22.76
N GLY A 150 -21.72 -14.75 -22.82
CA GLY A 150 -22.59 -15.52 -23.73
C GLY A 150 -22.08 -15.59 -25.17
N VAL A 151 -20.88 -15.08 -25.44
CA VAL A 151 -20.21 -15.15 -26.75
C VAL A 151 -19.24 -16.32 -26.79
N ASP A 152 -19.09 -16.96 -27.96
CA ASP A 152 -18.07 -17.99 -28.17
C ASP A 152 -16.66 -17.45 -27.90
N ARG A 153 -15.85 -18.25 -27.19
CA ARG A 153 -14.54 -17.85 -26.68
C ARG A 153 -13.51 -17.53 -27.77
N PHE A 154 -13.69 -18.05 -28.97
CA PHE A 154 -12.80 -17.83 -30.12
C PHE A 154 -13.26 -16.69 -31.04
N THR A 155 -14.43 -16.10 -30.77
CA THR A 155 -14.92 -14.92 -31.49
C THR A 155 -13.90 -13.79 -31.39
N GLN A 156 -13.68 -13.09 -32.51
CA GLN A 156 -12.76 -11.96 -32.56
C GLN A 156 -13.37 -10.71 -31.92
N LEU A 157 -12.53 -9.90 -31.25
CA LEU A 157 -13.00 -8.70 -30.57
C LEU A 157 -13.62 -7.68 -31.53
N SER A 158 -13.20 -7.64 -32.80
CA SER A 158 -13.83 -6.81 -33.82
C SER A 158 -15.32 -7.10 -34.03
N GLU A 159 -15.80 -8.29 -33.71
CA GLU A 159 -17.22 -8.66 -33.88
C GLU A 159 -18.09 -8.23 -32.70
N VAL A 160 -17.50 -8.07 -31.52
CA VAL A 160 -18.24 -7.81 -30.26
C VAL A 160 -17.97 -6.44 -29.63
N MET A 161 -16.89 -5.76 -29.99
CA MET A 161 -16.52 -4.48 -29.40
C MET A 161 -17.54 -3.39 -29.68
N SER A 162 -17.73 -2.49 -28.72
CA SER A 162 -18.46 -1.25 -28.94
C SER A 162 -17.64 -0.31 -29.83
N ARG A 163 -18.23 0.08 -30.96
CA ARG A 163 -17.64 1.03 -31.93
C ARG A 163 -18.02 2.49 -31.66
N GLU A 164 -19.01 2.73 -30.80
CA GLU A 164 -19.40 4.07 -30.38
C GLU A 164 -18.42 4.62 -29.34
N LEU A 165 -17.27 5.05 -29.84
CA LEU A 165 -16.18 5.53 -29.00
C LEU A 165 -16.39 6.99 -28.60
N MET A 166 -16.51 7.20 -27.30
CA MET A 166 -16.15 8.47 -26.67
C MET A 166 -14.67 8.39 -26.32
N VAL A 167 -13.89 9.36 -26.80
CA VAL A 167 -12.49 9.55 -26.40
C VAL A 167 -12.33 10.86 -25.64
N LEU A 168 -11.33 10.91 -24.77
CA LEU A 168 -10.92 12.11 -24.05
C LEU A 168 -9.54 12.55 -24.55
N ASP A 169 -9.25 13.84 -24.43
CA ASP A 169 -7.89 14.34 -24.63
C ASP A 169 -7.01 13.90 -23.44
N ALA A 170 -5.77 13.51 -23.69
CA ALA A 170 -4.90 12.96 -22.64
C ALA A 170 -4.53 13.99 -21.55
N ASP A 171 -4.57 15.27 -21.88
CA ASP A 171 -4.28 16.41 -21.01
C ASP A 171 -5.54 17.07 -20.42
N ILE A 172 -6.72 16.48 -20.64
CA ILE A 172 -7.98 17.01 -20.12
C ILE A 172 -7.94 17.18 -18.60
N ASP A 173 -8.53 18.29 -18.12
CA ASP A 173 -8.72 18.49 -16.68
C ASP A 173 -9.63 17.38 -16.09
N PRO A 174 -9.28 16.77 -14.95
CA PRO A 174 -10.08 15.68 -14.39
C PRO A 174 -11.53 16.05 -14.05
N GLN A 175 -11.81 17.29 -13.64
CA GLN A 175 -13.18 17.73 -13.33
C GLN A 175 -13.98 17.87 -14.62
N GLU A 176 -13.39 18.41 -15.68
CA GLU A 176 -14.03 18.45 -17.00
C GLU A 176 -14.28 17.04 -17.54
N ALA A 177 -13.30 16.15 -17.43
CA ALA A 177 -13.43 14.76 -17.86
C ALA A 177 -14.57 14.03 -17.15
N PHE A 178 -14.72 14.25 -15.84
CA PHE A 178 -15.86 13.74 -15.07
C PHE A 178 -17.19 14.23 -15.67
N GLY A 179 -17.30 15.55 -15.93
CA GLY A 179 -18.50 16.16 -16.49
C GLY A 179 -18.87 15.61 -17.87
N ARG A 180 -17.87 15.45 -18.77
CA ARG A 180 -18.08 14.86 -20.09
C ARG A 180 -18.56 13.40 -20.00
N LEU A 181 -17.92 12.58 -19.15
CA LEU A 181 -18.32 11.19 -18.94
C LEU A 181 -19.72 11.07 -18.33
N ASP A 182 -20.08 11.98 -17.43
CA ASP A 182 -21.41 12.01 -16.81
C ASP A 182 -22.51 12.37 -17.81
N ALA A 183 -22.33 13.46 -18.55
CA ALA A 183 -23.27 13.93 -19.56
C ALA A 183 -23.49 12.90 -20.69
N ALA A 184 -22.46 12.17 -21.08
CA ALA A 184 -22.54 11.11 -22.07
C ALA A 184 -23.03 9.75 -21.50
N HIS A 185 -23.36 9.69 -20.20
CA HIS A 185 -23.71 8.46 -19.48
C HIS A 185 -22.67 7.33 -19.63
N ARG A 186 -21.40 7.68 -19.82
CA ARG A 186 -20.29 6.72 -19.92
C ARG A 186 -19.61 6.56 -18.55
N LYS A 187 -19.27 5.32 -18.21
CA LYS A 187 -18.51 4.99 -16.99
C LYS A 187 -17.01 5.28 -17.14
N LEU A 188 -16.51 5.21 -18.37
CA LEU A 188 -15.11 5.35 -18.74
C LEU A 188 -14.96 5.74 -20.21
N ALA A 189 -13.78 6.21 -20.58
CA ALA A 189 -13.37 6.45 -21.96
C ALA A 189 -11.85 6.25 -22.12
N PRO A 190 -11.38 5.74 -23.26
CA PRO A 190 -9.98 5.88 -23.65
C PRO A 190 -9.59 7.36 -23.77
N ALA A 191 -8.34 7.66 -23.46
CA ALA A 191 -7.76 8.99 -23.60
C ALA A 191 -6.60 8.95 -24.60
N VAL A 192 -6.58 9.92 -25.51
CA VAL A 192 -5.68 9.96 -26.67
C VAL A 192 -4.84 11.23 -26.72
N ASP A 193 -3.67 11.16 -27.34
CA ASP A 193 -2.86 12.33 -27.64
C ASP A 193 -3.40 13.11 -28.87
N ALA A 194 -2.71 14.18 -29.25
CA ALA A 194 -3.07 15.02 -30.39
C ALA A 194 -3.06 14.29 -31.74
N ASP A 195 -2.32 13.17 -31.87
CA ASP A 195 -2.30 12.33 -33.07
C ASP A 195 -3.40 11.24 -33.05
N GLY A 196 -4.19 11.21 -31.98
CA GLY A 196 -5.25 10.22 -31.74
C GLY A 196 -4.74 8.88 -31.20
N LYS A 197 -3.48 8.78 -30.76
CA LYS A 197 -2.93 7.53 -30.21
C LYS A 197 -3.31 7.36 -28.75
N LEU A 198 -3.54 6.11 -28.34
CA LEU A 198 -3.94 5.75 -26.98
C LEU A 198 -2.82 6.08 -25.97
N VAL A 199 -3.14 6.95 -25.02
CA VAL A 199 -2.27 7.27 -23.88
C VAL A 199 -2.71 6.53 -22.62
N GLY A 200 -4.02 6.45 -22.39
CA GLY A 200 -4.55 5.80 -21.20
C GLY A 200 -6.05 5.59 -21.22
N ILE A 201 -6.62 5.25 -20.06
CA ILE A 201 -8.06 5.13 -19.86
C ILE A 201 -8.46 5.89 -18.60
N LEU A 202 -9.60 6.56 -18.64
CA LEU A 202 -10.12 7.29 -17.49
C LEU A 202 -11.53 6.84 -17.17
N THR A 203 -11.76 6.44 -15.93
CA THR A 203 -13.10 6.17 -15.41
C THR A 203 -13.66 7.42 -14.74
N ARG A 204 -14.98 7.54 -14.65
CA ARG A 204 -15.64 8.65 -13.94
C ARG A 204 -15.17 8.72 -12.47
N LYS A 205 -15.03 7.57 -11.81
CA LYS A 205 -14.52 7.50 -10.44
C LYS A 205 -13.04 7.88 -10.36
N GLY A 206 -12.24 7.47 -11.34
CA GLY A 206 -10.81 7.82 -11.44
C GLY A 206 -10.60 9.34 -11.64
N ALA A 207 -11.45 9.97 -12.45
CA ALA A 207 -11.47 11.42 -12.65
C ALA A 207 -11.80 12.17 -11.34
N LEU A 208 -12.84 11.74 -10.63
CA LEU A 208 -13.17 12.27 -9.30
C LEU A 208 -12.01 12.10 -8.30
N ARG A 209 -11.38 10.92 -8.26
CA ARG A 209 -10.23 10.70 -7.36
C ARG A 209 -9.04 11.60 -7.72
N ALA A 210 -8.84 11.92 -8.99
CA ALA A 210 -7.76 12.81 -9.42
C ALA A 210 -7.97 14.27 -8.98
N THR A 211 -9.19 14.67 -8.60
CA THR A 211 -9.44 15.98 -7.96
C THR A 211 -9.26 15.94 -6.44
N LEU A 212 -9.29 14.75 -5.84
CA LEU A 212 -9.23 14.56 -4.37
C LEU A 212 -7.83 14.19 -3.86
N TYR A 213 -6.99 13.59 -4.72
CA TYR A 213 -5.66 13.11 -4.37
C TYR A 213 -4.59 13.76 -5.23
N LYS A 214 -3.46 14.05 -4.60
CA LYS A 214 -2.24 14.45 -5.28
C LYS A 214 -1.38 13.21 -5.54
N PRO A 215 -0.85 13.00 -6.75
CA PRO A 215 0.09 11.91 -7.00
C PRO A 215 1.40 12.10 -6.22
N ALA A 216 1.97 10.99 -5.73
CA ALA A 216 3.32 10.97 -5.15
C ALA A 216 4.33 10.94 -6.30
N VAL A 217 5.03 12.07 -6.52
CA VAL A 217 5.96 12.24 -7.64
C VAL A 217 7.36 12.63 -7.19
N ASP A 218 8.36 12.21 -7.95
CA ASP A 218 9.76 12.59 -7.78
C ASP A 218 10.02 14.03 -8.26
N GLY A 219 11.26 14.50 -8.14
CA GLY A 219 11.64 15.85 -8.57
C GLY A 219 11.50 16.11 -10.07
N ALA A 220 11.31 15.07 -10.89
CA ALA A 220 11.05 15.17 -12.33
C ALA A 220 9.56 14.99 -12.68
N GLY A 221 8.67 14.93 -11.68
CA GLY A 221 7.23 14.78 -11.90
C GLY A 221 6.79 13.35 -12.24
N ARG A 222 7.62 12.33 -12.00
CA ARG A 222 7.30 10.92 -12.28
C ARG A 222 6.85 10.21 -11.02
N LEU A 223 5.94 9.23 -11.14
CA LEU A 223 5.41 8.48 -9.98
C LEU A 223 6.53 7.89 -9.12
N ARG A 224 6.37 7.96 -7.79
CA ARG A 224 7.32 7.39 -6.84
C ARG A 224 7.13 5.89 -6.64
N ILE A 225 8.23 5.18 -6.41
CA ILE A 225 8.26 3.76 -6.10
C ILE A 225 9.48 3.45 -5.20
N ALA A 226 9.29 2.54 -4.25
CA ALA A 226 10.37 2.07 -3.38
C ALA A 226 10.72 0.62 -3.69
N ALA A 227 11.90 0.18 -3.26
CA ALA A 227 12.34 -1.20 -3.42
C ALA A 227 13.05 -1.71 -2.17
N ALA A 228 12.79 -2.97 -1.82
CA ALA A 228 13.41 -3.63 -0.70
C ALA A 228 14.78 -4.22 -1.07
N VAL A 229 15.69 -4.15 -0.11
CA VAL A 229 17.04 -4.71 -0.16
C VAL A 229 17.20 -5.64 1.05
N GLY A 230 17.68 -6.86 0.80
CA GLY A 230 17.99 -7.80 1.87
C GLY A 230 19.28 -7.45 2.59
N VAL A 231 19.51 -8.11 3.72
CA VAL A 231 20.77 -7.99 4.49
C VAL A 231 21.81 -9.03 4.12
N ASN A 232 21.49 -9.92 3.16
CA ASN A 232 22.34 -11.03 2.73
C ASN A 232 22.69 -10.88 1.24
N GLY A 233 23.81 -11.47 0.82
CA GLY A 233 24.25 -11.46 -0.58
C GLY A 233 24.89 -10.13 -1.00
N ASP A 234 24.75 -9.77 -2.28
CA ASP A 234 25.31 -8.55 -2.86
C ASP A 234 24.43 -7.32 -2.58
N VAL A 235 24.53 -6.79 -1.35
CA VAL A 235 23.79 -5.61 -0.90
C VAL A 235 24.18 -4.37 -1.71
N GLU A 236 25.48 -4.17 -1.98
CA GLU A 236 26.00 -2.99 -2.67
C GLU A 236 25.55 -2.95 -4.13
N GLY A 237 25.78 -4.05 -4.88
CA GLY A 237 25.41 -4.14 -6.29
C GLY A 237 23.90 -4.02 -6.50
N ARG A 238 23.10 -4.68 -5.65
CA ARG A 238 21.63 -4.55 -5.69
C ARG A 238 21.20 -3.12 -5.43
N THR A 239 21.77 -2.48 -4.41
CA THR A 239 21.43 -1.09 -4.06
C THR A 239 21.78 -0.12 -5.18
N LYS A 240 22.97 -0.26 -5.77
CA LYS A 240 23.40 0.55 -6.91
C LYS A 240 22.44 0.41 -8.08
N ALA A 241 22.07 -0.81 -8.44
CA ALA A 241 21.12 -1.05 -9.54
C ALA A 241 19.74 -0.40 -9.29
N LEU A 242 19.26 -0.39 -8.05
CA LEU A 242 18.00 0.26 -7.68
C LEU A 242 18.09 1.79 -7.75
N ILE A 243 19.20 2.38 -7.30
CA ILE A 243 19.45 3.82 -7.42
C ILE A 243 19.51 4.21 -8.89
N ASP A 244 20.27 3.47 -9.70
CA ASP A 244 20.44 3.73 -11.14
C ASP A 244 19.11 3.59 -11.90
N ALA A 245 18.23 2.68 -11.48
CA ALA A 245 16.87 2.54 -12.03
C ALA A 245 15.93 3.70 -11.63
N GLY A 246 16.26 4.44 -10.57
CA GLY A 246 15.48 5.58 -10.06
C GLY A 246 14.48 5.21 -8.98
N ALA A 247 14.78 4.25 -8.10
CA ALA A 247 13.98 4.02 -6.90
C ALA A 247 14.00 5.24 -5.96
N ASP A 248 12.85 5.63 -5.42
CA ASP A 248 12.67 6.87 -4.63
C ASP A 248 12.81 6.67 -3.12
N ALA A 249 12.89 5.41 -2.68
CA ALA A 249 13.30 5.03 -1.33
C ALA A 249 13.84 3.60 -1.36
N LEU A 250 14.83 3.34 -0.50
CA LEU A 250 15.42 2.01 -0.33
C LEU A 250 14.98 1.46 1.02
N VAL A 251 14.49 0.22 1.05
CA VAL A 251 13.99 -0.40 2.29
C VAL A 251 14.86 -1.60 2.64
N VAL A 252 15.79 -1.44 3.57
CA VAL A 252 16.60 -2.54 4.09
C VAL A 252 15.74 -3.33 5.07
N ASP A 253 15.40 -4.57 4.69
CA ASP A 253 14.32 -5.32 5.33
C ASP A 253 14.76 -6.72 5.76
N THR A 254 14.55 -7.00 7.05
CA THR A 254 14.74 -8.32 7.68
C THR A 254 13.76 -8.48 8.84
N ALA A 255 13.46 -9.73 9.22
CA ALA A 255 12.54 -10.01 10.33
C ALA A 255 13.03 -9.43 11.67
N HIS A 256 14.34 -9.54 11.93
CA HIS A 256 15.00 -8.97 13.10
C HIS A 256 16.02 -7.92 12.65
N GLY A 257 15.64 -6.64 12.71
CA GLY A 257 16.47 -5.52 12.29
C GLY A 257 17.59 -5.17 13.28
N HIS A 258 17.46 -5.54 14.55
CA HIS A 258 18.45 -5.21 15.58
C HIS A 258 19.55 -6.28 15.66
N GLN A 259 20.19 -6.56 14.52
CA GLN A 259 21.25 -7.55 14.37
C GLN A 259 22.43 -6.99 13.57
N GLU A 260 23.63 -7.53 13.77
CA GLU A 260 24.87 -6.98 13.17
C GLU A 260 24.87 -6.98 11.64
N SER A 261 24.25 -7.98 11.00
CA SER A 261 24.15 -8.03 9.54
C SER A 261 23.29 -6.89 8.97
N MET A 262 22.26 -6.47 9.70
CA MET A 262 21.43 -5.32 9.33
C MET A 262 22.21 -4.01 9.46
N ILE A 263 22.94 -3.83 10.55
CA ILE A 263 23.81 -2.66 10.78
C ILE A 263 24.89 -2.58 9.68
N SER A 264 25.51 -3.71 9.35
CA SER A 264 26.50 -3.81 8.28
C SER A 264 25.90 -3.47 6.91
N ALA A 265 24.72 -4.02 6.60
CA ALA A 265 24.02 -3.74 5.34
C ALA A 265 23.64 -2.25 5.21
N LEU A 266 23.16 -1.62 6.29
CA LEU A 266 22.88 -0.18 6.28
C LEU A 266 24.13 0.66 6.02
N LYS A 267 25.25 0.35 6.68
CA LYS A 267 26.52 1.04 6.45
C LYS A 267 26.97 0.91 4.98
N ALA A 268 26.84 -0.29 4.39
CA ALA A 268 27.15 -0.52 2.98
C ALA A 268 26.23 0.30 2.04
N VAL A 269 24.92 0.29 2.29
CA VAL A 269 23.95 1.11 1.56
C VAL A 269 24.30 2.60 1.66
N ARG A 270 24.68 3.08 2.85
CA ARG A 270 25.04 4.48 3.06
C ARG A 270 26.37 4.89 2.46
N ALA A 271 27.34 3.98 2.39
CA ALA A 271 28.61 4.23 1.71
C ALA A 271 28.43 4.58 0.22
N LEU A 272 27.33 4.14 -0.42
CA LEU A 272 26.97 4.49 -1.79
C LEU A 272 26.40 5.91 -1.94
N GLY A 273 26.15 6.64 -0.84
CA GLY A 273 25.63 8.01 -0.84
C GLY A 273 24.25 8.17 -1.48
N PRO A 274 23.24 7.34 -1.15
CA PRO A 274 21.90 7.48 -1.71
C PRO A 274 21.31 8.86 -1.37
N ARG A 275 20.74 9.52 -2.38
CA ARG A 275 20.04 10.82 -2.24
C ARG A 275 18.55 10.67 -1.91
N VAL A 276 18.13 9.43 -1.72
CA VAL A 276 16.75 9.05 -1.39
C VAL A 276 16.71 8.52 0.05
N PRO A 277 15.55 8.59 0.73
CA PRO A 277 15.40 8.03 2.06
C PRO A 277 15.79 6.55 2.09
N VAL A 278 16.54 6.14 3.12
CA VAL A 278 16.75 4.73 3.44
C VAL A 278 15.95 4.38 4.68
N VAL A 279 15.05 3.43 4.50
CA VAL A 279 14.20 2.84 5.53
C VAL A 279 14.84 1.55 6.01
N ALA A 280 14.75 1.26 7.30
CA ALA A 280 15.39 0.12 7.92
C ALA A 280 14.49 -0.56 8.95
N GLY A 281 14.32 -1.89 8.90
CA GLY A 281 13.62 -2.62 9.95
C GLY A 281 13.67 -4.15 9.80
N ASN A 282 12.99 -4.90 10.67
CA ASN A 282 12.04 -4.43 11.68
C ASN A 282 12.57 -4.42 13.11
N VAL A 283 12.18 -3.42 13.90
CA VAL A 283 12.44 -3.31 15.34
C VAL A 283 11.18 -2.98 16.12
N VAL A 284 11.21 -3.15 17.43
CA VAL A 284 10.10 -2.82 18.35
C VAL A 284 10.57 -2.16 19.67
N SER A 285 11.83 -1.75 19.73
CA SER A 285 12.47 -1.16 20.91
C SER A 285 13.15 0.17 20.57
N ALA A 286 13.23 1.09 21.55
CA ALA A 286 13.97 2.33 21.41
C ALA A 286 15.46 2.09 21.10
N GLU A 287 16.09 1.08 21.69
CA GLU A 287 17.48 0.72 21.40
C GLU A 287 17.69 0.36 19.93
N GLY A 288 16.85 -0.52 19.36
CA GLY A 288 16.93 -0.87 17.95
C GLY A 288 16.70 0.33 17.03
N VAL A 289 15.83 1.27 17.41
CA VAL A 289 15.64 2.52 16.66
C VAL A 289 16.91 3.37 16.65
N ARG A 290 17.53 3.57 17.83
CA ARG A 290 18.78 4.33 17.98
C ARG A 290 19.88 3.74 17.12
N ASP A 291 20.13 2.44 17.25
CA ASP A 291 21.24 1.77 16.57
C ASP A 291 21.05 1.78 15.05
N LEU A 292 19.81 1.60 14.55
CA LEU A 292 19.53 1.69 13.13
C LEU A 292 19.70 3.13 12.59
N ILE A 293 19.31 4.15 13.35
CA ILE A 293 19.54 5.56 12.98
C ILE A 293 21.03 5.87 12.96
N GLU A 294 21.80 5.43 13.96
CA GLU A 294 23.25 5.61 14.03
C GLU A 294 23.99 4.89 12.89
N ALA A 295 23.51 3.69 12.50
CA ALA A 295 23.98 2.98 11.31
C ALA A 295 23.60 3.68 10.00
N GLY A 296 22.68 4.64 10.08
CA GLY A 296 22.38 5.58 9.02
C GLY A 296 20.94 5.54 8.52
N ALA A 297 19.98 4.86 9.13
CA ALA A 297 18.58 4.90 8.68
C ALA A 297 17.99 6.33 8.77
N ASP A 298 17.23 6.75 7.75
CA ASP A 298 16.41 7.97 7.83
C ASP A 298 15.06 7.70 8.48
N ILE A 299 14.56 6.48 8.26
CA ILE A 299 13.24 6.03 8.69
C ILE A 299 13.40 4.62 9.26
N VAL A 300 12.79 4.35 10.41
CA VAL A 300 12.80 3.01 11.01
C VAL A 300 11.44 2.33 10.83
N LYS A 301 11.42 1.12 10.29
CA LYS A 301 10.21 0.30 10.13
C LYS A 301 9.96 -0.50 11.42
N VAL A 302 8.80 -0.27 12.03
CA VAL A 302 8.47 -0.75 13.38
C VAL A 302 7.37 -1.81 13.32
N GLY A 303 7.67 -3.01 13.83
CA GLY A 303 6.69 -4.08 13.96
C GLY A 303 7.30 -5.47 13.86
N VAL A 304 7.20 -6.26 14.93
CA VAL A 304 7.62 -7.67 14.95
C VAL A 304 6.46 -8.53 15.44
N GLY A 305 5.97 -9.41 14.56
CA GLY A 305 4.83 -10.29 14.81
C GLY A 305 3.40 -9.74 14.68
N PRO A 306 3.09 -8.46 14.36
CA PRO A 306 1.70 -7.99 14.32
C PRO A 306 0.98 -8.30 12.99
N GLY A 307 1.70 -8.78 11.97
CA GLY A 307 1.14 -9.01 10.64
C GLY A 307 0.14 -10.16 10.62
N ALA A 308 -0.96 -10.01 9.86
CA ALA A 308 -2.06 -11.00 9.82
C ALA A 308 -1.63 -12.42 9.37
N MET A 309 -0.52 -12.54 8.64
CA MET A 309 0.04 -13.81 8.15
C MET A 309 1.33 -14.22 8.86
N CYS A 310 1.74 -13.46 9.87
CA CYS A 310 2.97 -13.68 10.62
C CYS A 310 2.69 -14.63 11.80
N THR A 311 3.54 -15.64 11.97
CA THR A 311 3.44 -16.56 13.11
C THR A 311 4.59 -16.41 14.10
N THR A 312 5.51 -15.46 13.88
CA THR A 312 6.73 -15.24 14.70
C THR A 312 6.42 -15.26 16.20
N ARG A 313 5.42 -14.51 16.68
CA ARG A 313 5.07 -14.51 18.12
C ARG A 313 4.63 -15.88 18.63
N MET A 314 3.84 -16.59 17.83
CA MET A 314 3.31 -17.89 18.24
C MET A 314 4.37 -18.98 18.18
N MET A 315 5.32 -18.87 17.26
CA MET A 315 6.41 -19.84 17.08
C MET A 315 7.58 -19.61 18.05
N THR A 316 7.90 -18.35 18.35
CA THR A 316 9.15 -17.97 19.03
C THR A 316 8.94 -17.24 20.36
N GLY A 317 7.73 -16.74 20.63
CA GLY A 317 7.47 -15.83 21.73
C GLY A 317 7.98 -14.40 21.51
N VAL A 318 8.66 -14.12 20.39
CA VAL A 318 9.27 -12.81 20.09
C VAL A 318 8.28 -11.89 19.39
N GLY A 319 8.12 -10.69 19.93
CA GLY A 319 7.32 -9.60 19.36
C GLY A 319 6.76 -8.68 20.45
N ARG A 320 6.09 -7.60 20.04
CA ARG A 320 5.58 -6.59 20.98
C ARG A 320 4.29 -5.91 20.50
N PRO A 321 3.24 -5.74 21.31
CA PRO A 321 1.99 -5.08 20.90
C PRO A 321 2.23 -3.75 20.17
N GLN A 322 1.55 -3.60 19.04
CA GLN A 322 1.99 -2.70 17.97
C GLN A 322 1.85 -1.22 18.34
N PHE A 323 0.78 -0.83 19.04
CA PHE A 323 0.57 0.57 19.40
C PHE A 323 1.66 1.07 20.36
N SER A 324 1.98 0.30 21.40
CA SER A 324 3.09 0.63 22.31
C SER A 324 4.44 0.66 21.59
N ALA A 325 4.73 -0.33 20.73
CA ALA A 325 5.96 -0.36 19.96
C ALA A 325 6.12 0.88 19.08
N VAL A 326 5.08 1.26 18.34
CA VAL A 326 5.04 2.46 17.50
C VAL A 326 5.25 3.72 18.33
N LEU A 327 4.54 3.86 19.45
CA LEU A 327 4.64 5.04 20.32
C LEU A 327 6.06 5.26 20.86
N GLU A 328 6.67 4.22 21.42
CA GLU A 328 8.01 4.31 21.99
C GLU A 328 9.07 4.54 20.90
N CYS A 329 8.98 3.79 19.79
CA CYS A 329 9.93 3.91 18.69
C CYS A 329 9.85 5.28 18.00
N ALA A 330 8.64 5.83 17.84
CA ALA A 330 8.43 7.17 17.31
C ALA A 330 9.03 8.24 18.23
N ALA A 331 8.84 8.12 19.54
CA ALA A 331 9.42 9.03 20.51
C ALA A 331 10.95 9.01 20.48
N GLU A 332 11.56 7.82 20.32
CA GLU A 332 13.02 7.70 20.20
C GLU A 332 13.54 8.30 18.89
N ALA A 333 12.93 7.96 17.74
CA ALA A 333 13.36 8.49 16.44
C ALA A 333 13.30 10.02 16.39
N ARG A 334 12.28 10.62 17.03
CA ARG A 334 12.09 12.08 17.10
C ARG A 334 13.25 12.79 17.80
N LYS A 335 13.94 12.15 18.74
CA LYS A 335 15.12 12.74 19.43
C LYS A 335 16.25 13.07 18.45
N SER A 336 16.33 12.33 17.35
CA SER A 336 17.31 12.53 16.27
C SER A 336 16.71 13.21 15.02
N GLY A 337 15.48 13.74 15.12
CA GLY A 337 14.78 14.33 13.97
C GLY A 337 14.46 13.31 12.86
N LYS A 338 14.37 12.03 13.21
CA LYS A 338 14.04 10.93 12.28
C LYS A 338 12.60 10.45 12.48
N HIS A 339 12.15 9.59 11.58
CA HIS A 339 10.77 9.13 11.53
C HIS A 339 10.67 7.61 11.62
N ILE A 340 9.45 7.11 11.86
CA ILE A 340 9.16 5.69 11.82
C ILE A 340 7.98 5.40 10.89
N TRP A 341 7.96 4.17 10.37
CA TRP A 341 6.81 3.56 9.71
C TRP A 341 6.23 2.48 10.61
N ALA A 342 4.90 2.48 10.82
CA ALA A 342 4.23 1.40 11.51
C ALA A 342 3.90 0.27 10.53
N ASP A 343 4.45 -0.94 10.73
CA ASP A 343 4.32 -2.08 9.83
C ASP A 343 3.52 -3.23 10.46
N GLY A 344 2.31 -3.46 9.93
CA GLY A 344 1.43 -4.55 10.34
C GLY A 344 0.44 -4.22 11.48
N GLY A 345 -0.45 -5.17 11.77
CA GLY A 345 -1.49 -5.07 12.81
C GLY A 345 -2.75 -4.28 12.43
N VAL A 346 -2.76 -3.64 11.26
CA VAL A 346 -3.89 -2.81 10.79
C VAL A 346 -4.97 -3.66 10.13
N ARG A 347 -6.22 -3.48 10.58
CA ARG A 347 -7.40 -4.16 10.02
C ARG A 347 -8.51 -3.19 9.60
N HIS A 348 -8.52 -1.99 10.19
CA HIS A 348 -9.57 -0.99 9.98
C HIS A 348 -8.97 0.41 9.80
N PRO A 349 -9.72 1.38 9.22
CA PRO A 349 -9.26 2.77 9.11
C PRO A 349 -8.83 3.39 10.44
N ARG A 350 -9.51 3.02 11.55
CA ARG A 350 -9.15 3.48 12.90
C ARG A 350 -7.74 3.09 13.31
N ASP A 351 -7.25 1.92 12.89
CA ASP A 351 -5.94 1.42 13.30
C ASP A 351 -4.83 2.23 12.63
N VAL A 352 -5.05 2.66 11.38
CA VAL A 352 -4.18 3.62 10.69
C VAL A 352 -4.14 4.94 11.46
N ALA A 353 -5.31 5.48 11.83
CA ALA A 353 -5.37 6.70 12.63
C ALA A 353 -4.67 6.55 13.99
N MET A 354 -4.78 5.39 14.66
CA MET A 354 -4.09 5.13 15.93
C MET A 354 -2.56 5.07 15.76
N ALA A 355 -2.08 4.39 14.71
CA ALA A 355 -0.65 4.32 14.41
C ALA A 355 -0.06 5.70 14.11
N LEU A 356 -0.77 6.52 13.35
CA LEU A 356 -0.39 7.90 13.07
C LEU A 356 -0.42 8.75 14.33
N ALA A 357 -1.48 8.66 15.15
CA ALA A 357 -1.56 9.39 16.42
C ALA A 357 -0.40 9.04 17.36
N ALA A 358 0.05 7.77 17.37
CA ALA A 358 1.20 7.30 18.13
C ALA A 358 2.55 7.84 17.60
N GLY A 359 2.58 8.52 16.45
CA GLY A 359 3.76 9.20 15.92
C GLY A 359 4.38 8.57 14.67
N ALA A 360 3.73 7.58 14.05
CA ALA A 360 4.15 7.09 12.74
C ALA A 360 4.00 8.18 11.67
N SER A 361 4.96 8.23 10.74
CA SER A 361 4.91 9.11 9.56
C SER A 361 4.15 8.48 8.40
N ASN A 362 4.25 7.16 8.27
CA ASN A 362 3.48 6.34 7.34
C ASN A 362 3.08 5.02 8.02
N VAL A 363 2.03 4.40 7.50
CA VAL A 363 1.57 3.08 7.91
C VAL A 363 1.71 2.11 6.76
N MET A 364 2.50 1.05 6.96
CA MET A 364 2.71 -0.02 6.00
C MET A 364 1.63 -1.09 6.14
N ILE A 365 0.89 -1.33 5.05
CA ILE A 365 -0.26 -2.22 5.00
C ILE A 365 -0.01 -3.35 4.00
N GLY A 366 -0.16 -4.58 4.49
CA GLY A 366 -0.08 -5.81 3.71
C GLY A 366 -1.46 -6.38 3.39
N SER A 367 -1.90 -7.35 4.18
CA SER A 367 -3.05 -8.24 3.89
C SER A 367 -4.34 -7.55 3.46
N TRP A 368 -4.61 -6.34 3.93
CA TRP A 368 -5.80 -5.58 3.53
C TRP A 368 -5.80 -5.25 2.03
N PHE A 369 -4.63 -5.03 1.43
CA PHE A 369 -4.49 -4.77 -0.01
C PHE A 369 -4.30 -6.04 -0.85
N ALA A 370 -4.18 -7.22 -0.24
CA ALA A 370 -3.97 -8.46 -0.97
C ALA A 370 -5.21 -8.89 -1.78
N GLY A 371 -6.41 -8.65 -1.25
CA GLY A 371 -7.70 -8.92 -1.89
C GLY A 371 -8.18 -7.78 -2.79
N THR A 372 -7.32 -7.27 -3.66
CA THR A 372 -7.65 -6.18 -4.61
C THR A 372 -7.31 -6.57 -6.04
N TYR A 373 -7.88 -5.90 -7.04
CA TYR A 373 -7.52 -6.15 -8.44
C TYR A 373 -6.03 -5.92 -8.73
N GLU A 374 -5.42 -4.93 -8.09
CA GLU A 374 -4.05 -4.49 -8.32
C GLU A 374 -2.98 -5.43 -7.78
N SER A 375 -3.33 -6.28 -6.80
CA SER A 375 -2.38 -7.25 -6.25
C SER A 375 -1.94 -8.27 -7.33
N PRO A 376 -0.68 -8.75 -7.31
CA PRO A 376 -0.14 -9.57 -8.41
C PRO A 376 -0.86 -10.88 -8.71
N GLY A 377 -1.47 -11.52 -7.70
CA GLY A 377 -2.10 -12.84 -7.84
C GLY A 377 -3.23 -12.89 -8.87
N ASP A 378 -3.43 -14.07 -9.47
CA ASP A 378 -4.59 -14.35 -10.31
C ASP A 378 -5.88 -14.38 -9.49
N LEU A 379 -6.95 -13.86 -10.10
CA LEU A 379 -8.27 -13.92 -9.50
C LEU A 379 -8.81 -15.36 -9.56
N GLN A 380 -9.15 -15.90 -8.40
CA GLN A 380 -9.73 -17.23 -8.23
C GLN A 380 -11.18 -17.09 -7.75
N HIS A 381 -11.97 -18.14 -7.94
CA HIS A 381 -13.35 -18.20 -7.48
C HIS A 381 -13.57 -19.42 -6.58
N THR A 382 -14.33 -19.24 -5.52
CA THR A 382 -14.79 -20.36 -4.69
C THR A 382 -15.89 -21.14 -5.42
N ALA A 383 -16.29 -22.29 -4.87
CA ALA A 383 -17.39 -23.08 -5.43
C ALA A 383 -18.74 -22.31 -5.45
N ASP A 384 -18.94 -21.39 -4.51
CA ASP A 384 -20.06 -20.44 -4.45
C ASP A 384 -19.84 -19.16 -5.26
N GLY A 385 -18.78 -19.09 -6.09
CA GLY A 385 -18.54 -18.00 -7.03
C GLY A 385 -17.93 -16.74 -6.42
N ARG A 386 -17.46 -16.77 -5.16
CA ARG A 386 -16.86 -15.58 -4.53
C ARG A 386 -15.43 -15.36 -5.02
N PRO A 387 -15.10 -14.15 -5.52
CA PRO A 387 -13.76 -13.83 -5.99
C PRO A 387 -12.77 -13.71 -4.83
N TYR A 388 -11.59 -14.31 -4.97
CA TYR A 388 -10.49 -14.19 -4.02
C TYR A 388 -9.14 -14.27 -4.72
N LYS A 389 -8.10 -13.83 -4.01
CA LYS A 389 -6.70 -14.05 -4.38
C LYS A 389 -5.97 -14.78 -3.27
N GLU A 390 -4.93 -15.52 -3.64
CA GLU A 390 -4.06 -16.16 -2.66
C GLU A 390 -3.02 -15.17 -2.13
N SER A 391 -2.78 -15.22 -0.83
CA SER A 391 -1.67 -14.52 -0.19
C SER A 391 -0.99 -15.41 0.85
N PHE A 392 0.24 -15.08 1.21
CA PHE A 392 1.09 -15.86 2.12
C PHE A 392 2.09 -14.94 2.84
N GLY A 393 2.59 -15.36 4.00
CA GLY A 393 3.61 -14.62 4.74
C GLY A 393 5.00 -14.71 4.09
N MET A 394 5.82 -13.66 4.17
CA MET A 394 7.16 -13.63 3.55
C MET A 394 8.19 -14.54 4.23
N ALA A 395 7.88 -15.06 5.41
CA ALA A 395 8.65 -16.09 6.11
C ALA A 395 7.98 -17.48 6.05
N SER A 396 6.92 -17.64 5.25
CA SER A 396 6.26 -18.95 5.05
C SER A 396 7.06 -19.88 4.15
N ALA A 397 6.74 -21.18 4.19
CA ALA A 397 7.27 -22.20 3.29
C ALA A 397 7.28 -21.79 1.83
N ARG A 398 6.16 -21.20 1.38
CA ARG A 398 6.00 -20.79 -0.02
C ARG A 398 6.99 -19.70 -0.39
N ALA A 399 7.16 -18.70 0.47
CA ALA A 399 8.10 -17.62 0.24
C ALA A 399 9.56 -18.11 0.32
N VAL A 400 9.90 -18.91 1.32
CA VAL A 400 11.25 -19.47 1.49
C VAL A 400 11.62 -20.33 0.28
N ARG A 401 10.75 -21.25 -0.15
CA ARG A 401 11.01 -22.09 -1.34
C ARG A 401 11.26 -21.27 -2.61
N ASN A 402 10.49 -20.21 -2.83
CA ASN A 402 10.68 -19.33 -3.99
C ASN A 402 12.03 -18.60 -3.93
N ARG A 403 12.39 -18.06 -2.76
CA ARG A 403 13.65 -17.36 -2.51
C ARG A 403 14.87 -18.28 -2.67
N THR A 404 14.75 -19.54 -2.25
CA THR A 404 15.83 -20.52 -2.27
C THR A 404 15.77 -21.43 -3.50
N SER A 405 15.03 -21.05 -4.56
CA SER A 405 14.76 -21.92 -5.70
C SER A 405 16.03 -22.35 -6.46
N GLU A 406 17.05 -21.50 -6.46
CA GLU A 406 18.37 -21.75 -7.08
C GLU A 406 19.34 -22.53 -6.17
N GLU A 407 18.98 -22.76 -4.90
CA GLU A 407 19.84 -23.48 -3.94
C GLU A 407 19.70 -25.00 -4.06
N SER A 408 20.64 -25.76 -3.47
CA SER A 408 20.55 -27.23 -3.45
C SER A 408 19.31 -27.73 -2.71
N ALA A 409 18.81 -28.93 -3.05
CA ALA A 409 17.66 -29.53 -2.37
C ALA A 409 17.86 -29.68 -0.85
N TYR A 410 19.10 -29.93 -0.40
CA TYR A 410 19.46 -30.03 1.01
C TYR A 410 19.37 -28.68 1.72
N GLU A 411 19.93 -27.61 1.15
CA GLU A 411 19.84 -26.25 1.73
C GLU A 411 18.39 -25.77 1.82
N ARG A 412 17.59 -26.04 0.78
CA ARG A 412 16.14 -25.76 0.80
C ARG A 412 15.42 -26.50 1.93
N ALA A 413 15.69 -27.80 2.08
CA ALA A 413 15.09 -28.60 3.14
C ALA A 413 15.49 -28.09 4.53
N ARG A 414 16.76 -27.70 4.71
CA ARG A 414 17.25 -27.13 5.98
C ARG A 414 16.55 -25.83 6.33
N LYS A 415 16.40 -24.91 5.36
CA LYS A 415 15.74 -23.61 5.57
C LYS A 415 14.23 -23.73 5.80
N GLY A 416 13.58 -24.71 5.16
CA GLY A 416 12.15 -24.99 5.37
C GLY A 416 11.79 -25.47 6.78
N LEU A 417 12.75 -25.89 7.60
CA LEU A 417 12.48 -26.26 9.00
C LEU A 417 12.21 -25.06 9.92
N PHE A 418 12.53 -23.83 9.49
CA PHE A 418 12.49 -22.62 10.33
C PHE A 418 11.49 -21.57 9.81
N GLU A 419 10.37 -22.01 9.25
CA GLU A 419 9.36 -21.15 8.63
C GLU A 419 8.48 -20.43 9.67
N GLU A 420 8.24 -19.13 9.48
CA GLU A 420 7.47 -18.27 10.38
C GLU A 420 6.35 -17.51 9.64
N GLY A 421 5.48 -18.25 8.95
CA GLY A 421 4.27 -17.67 8.37
C GLY A 421 3.34 -18.70 7.75
N ILE A 422 2.08 -18.30 7.56
CA ILE A 422 1.11 -19.16 6.87
C ILE A 422 1.40 -19.21 5.36
N SER A 423 1.35 -20.40 4.78
CA SER A 423 1.71 -20.65 3.37
C SER A 423 0.58 -20.39 2.38
N THR A 424 -0.66 -20.27 2.85
CA THR A 424 -1.84 -19.97 2.04
C THR A 424 -2.91 -19.27 2.88
N SER A 425 -3.48 -18.20 2.33
CA SER A 425 -4.70 -17.58 2.83
C SER A 425 -5.52 -17.05 1.67
N ARG A 426 -6.85 -17.19 1.75
CA ARG A 426 -7.78 -16.67 0.74
C ARG A 426 -8.19 -15.25 1.11
N MET A 427 -7.73 -14.29 0.32
CA MET A 427 -8.04 -12.87 0.47
C MET A 427 -9.19 -12.55 -0.48
N PHE A 428 -10.40 -12.50 0.06
CA PHE A 428 -11.59 -12.19 -0.71
C PHE A 428 -11.56 -10.75 -1.22
N LEU A 429 -12.02 -10.55 -2.46
CA LEU A 429 -12.30 -9.21 -2.96
C LEU A 429 -13.67 -8.79 -2.44
N ASP A 430 -13.78 -7.57 -1.92
CA ASP A 430 -15.07 -6.97 -1.60
C ASP A 430 -15.77 -6.61 -2.91
N PRO A 431 -16.93 -7.21 -3.26
CA PRO A 431 -17.64 -6.90 -4.50
C PRO A 431 -18.03 -5.43 -4.63
N ALA A 432 -18.24 -4.73 -3.51
CA ALA A 432 -18.58 -3.31 -3.52
C ALA A 432 -17.33 -2.40 -3.60
N ARG A 433 -16.16 -2.90 -3.23
CA ARG A 433 -14.89 -2.16 -3.12
C ARG A 433 -13.68 -3.01 -3.55
N PRO A 434 -13.64 -3.49 -4.79
CA PRO A 434 -12.68 -4.51 -5.21
C PRO A 434 -11.29 -3.97 -5.57
N GLY A 435 -11.12 -2.64 -5.68
CA GLY A 435 -9.84 -2.01 -6.01
C GLY A 435 -9.11 -1.43 -4.80
N VAL A 436 -7.79 -1.35 -4.87
CA VAL A 436 -6.97 -0.72 -3.80
C VAL A 436 -7.37 0.74 -3.55
N GLU A 437 -7.76 1.46 -4.59
CA GLU A 437 -8.21 2.85 -4.46
C GLU A 437 -9.48 2.98 -3.61
N ASP A 438 -10.36 1.97 -3.60
CA ASP A 438 -11.56 1.97 -2.74
C ASP A 438 -11.18 1.87 -1.26
N LEU A 439 -10.14 1.09 -0.96
CA LEU A 439 -9.60 0.95 0.39
C LEU A 439 -8.86 2.22 0.80
N ILE A 440 -8.08 2.84 -0.11
CA ILE A 440 -7.45 4.14 0.12
C ILE A 440 -8.50 5.20 0.47
N ASP A 441 -9.61 5.26 -0.29
CA ASP A 441 -10.72 6.18 -0.01
C ASP A 441 -11.25 6.00 1.42
N SER A 442 -11.49 4.75 1.82
CA SER A 442 -11.99 4.44 3.16
C SER A 442 -10.99 4.79 4.26
N ILE A 443 -9.70 4.52 4.04
CA ILE A 443 -8.64 4.80 5.01
C ILE A 443 -8.46 6.31 5.17
N VAL A 444 -8.28 7.03 4.07
CA VAL A 444 -8.04 8.48 4.07
C VAL A 444 -9.25 9.24 4.62
N ALA A 445 -10.47 8.83 4.29
CA ALA A 445 -11.67 9.40 4.89
C ALA A 445 -11.68 9.22 6.42
N GLY A 446 -11.30 8.03 6.91
CA GLY A 446 -11.17 7.74 8.34
C GLY A 446 -10.11 8.59 9.02
N VAL A 447 -8.91 8.66 8.46
CA VAL A 447 -7.78 9.43 9.01
C VAL A 447 -8.11 10.94 9.04
N ARG A 448 -8.63 11.51 7.95
CA ARG A 448 -9.05 12.92 7.93
C ARG A 448 -10.13 13.20 8.97
N SER A 449 -11.08 12.28 9.14
CA SER A 449 -12.09 12.38 10.20
C SER A 449 -11.46 12.39 11.59
N SER A 450 -10.56 11.46 11.89
CA SER A 450 -9.83 11.42 13.16
C SER A 450 -9.02 12.70 13.42
N CYS A 451 -8.38 13.26 12.39
CA CYS A 451 -7.68 14.55 12.50
C CYS A 451 -8.65 15.68 12.89
N THR A 452 -9.84 15.73 12.29
CA THR A 452 -10.85 16.73 12.69
C THR A 452 -11.33 16.55 14.13
N TYR A 453 -11.49 15.32 14.62
CA TYR A 453 -11.82 15.02 16.02
C TYR A 453 -10.70 15.41 16.98
N ALA A 454 -9.44 15.29 16.57
CA ALA A 454 -8.28 15.73 17.36
C ALA A 454 -8.01 17.25 17.25
N GLY A 455 -8.73 17.95 16.36
CA GLY A 455 -8.45 19.35 16.06
C GLY A 455 -7.12 19.57 15.35
N ALA A 456 -6.69 18.64 14.50
CA ALA A 456 -5.44 18.68 13.76
C ALA A 456 -5.68 18.92 12.26
N GLY A 457 -4.99 19.92 11.69
CA GLY A 457 -4.98 20.24 10.26
C GLY A 457 -3.84 19.57 9.48
N SER A 458 -2.85 19.01 10.16
CA SER A 458 -1.74 18.24 9.56
C SER A 458 -1.40 16.99 10.39
N LEU A 459 -0.53 16.11 9.85
CA LEU A 459 -0.05 14.95 10.59
C LEU A 459 0.81 15.34 11.81
N GLU A 460 1.61 16.40 11.72
CA GLU A 460 2.41 16.91 12.82
C GLU A 460 1.51 17.39 13.96
N GLU A 461 0.48 18.19 13.64
CA GLU A 461 -0.52 18.59 14.64
C GLU A 461 -1.25 17.38 15.22
N PHE A 462 -1.50 16.35 14.41
CA PHE A 462 -2.18 15.14 14.86
C PHE A 462 -1.33 14.36 15.87
N HIS A 463 -0.02 14.23 15.63
CA HIS A 463 0.92 13.63 16.58
C HIS A 463 0.92 14.37 17.91
N GLU A 464 0.82 15.70 17.88
CA GLU A 464 0.88 16.53 19.09
C GLU A 464 -0.43 16.49 19.87
N ARG A 465 -1.55 16.72 19.18
CA ARG A 465 -2.86 16.99 19.77
C ARG A 465 -3.69 15.75 20.08
N ALA A 466 -3.43 14.61 19.45
CA ALA A 466 -4.22 13.41 19.69
C ALA A 466 -4.23 13.04 21.18
N VAL A 467 -5.43 12.79 21.70
CA VAL A 467 -5.67 12.27 23.05
C VAL A 467 -6.21 10.86 22.94
N VAL A 468 -5.57 9.90 23.58
CA VAL A 468 -5.95 8.48 23.55
C VAL A 468 -6.33 7.97 24.92
N GLY A 469 -7.40 7.19 25.01
CA GLY A 469 -7.77 6.44 26.20
C GLY A 469 -7.46 4.96 26.05
N VAL A 470 -7.47 4.24 27.16
CA VAL A 470 -7.38 2.77 27.20
C VAL A 470 -8.78 2.21 27.43
N GLN A 471 -9.15 1.17 26.70
CA GLN A 471 -10.45 0.52 26.78
C GLN A 471 -10.31 -0.98 27.03
N SER A 472 -11.36 -1.58 27.57
CA SER A 472 -11.48 -3.04 27.66
C SER A 472 -11.95 -3.63 26.33
N ALA A 473 -11.90 -4.96 26.22
CA ALA A 473 -12.50 -5.67 25.08
C ALA A 473 -13.99 -5.34 24.88
N ALA A 474 -14.75 -5.10 25.97
CA ALA A 474 -16.14 -4.70 25.89
C ALA A 474 -16.30 -3.28 25.32
N GLY A 475 -15.43 -2.34 25.71
CA GLY A 475 -15.41 -0.99 25.13
C GLY A 475 -15.06 -1.00 23.64
N TYR A 476 -14.11 -1.85 23.23
CA TYR A 476 -13.83 -2.06 21.81
C TYR A 476 -15.04 -2.65 21.06
N ALA A 477 -15.70 -3.66 21.64
CA ALA A 477 -16.88 -4.30 21.04
C ALA A 477 -18.06 -3.33 20.89
N GLU A 478 -18.27 -2.43 21.85
CA GLU A 478 -19.30 -1.37 21.78
C GLU A 478 -19.10 -0.45 20.56
N GLY A 479 -17.85 -0.19 20.17
CA GLY A 479 -17.53 0.63 19.00
C GLY A 479 -17.73 -0.06 17.65
N GLN A 480 -18.00 -1.36 17.60
CA GLN A 480 -18.21 -2.10 16.35
C GLN A 480 -19.65 -1.97 15.85
N PRO A 481 -19.87 -1.85 14.54
CA PRO A 481 -21.23 -1.79 13.99
C PRO A 481 -21.97 -3.12 14.20
N LEU A 482 -23.25 -3.03 14.56
CA LEU A 482 -24.14 -4.19 14.58
C LEU A 482 -24.78 -4.36 13.20
N HIS A 483 -24.55 -5.52 12.57
CA HIS A 483 -25.07 -5.84 11.24
C HIS A 483 -26.44 -6.51 11.26
N ALA A 484 -26.95 -6.88 12.44
CA ALA A 484 -28.30 -7.38 12.66
C ALA A 484 -29.04 -6.43 13.62
N SER A 485 -30.34 -6.24 13.39
CA SER A 485 -31.23 -5.54 14.33
C SER A 485 -31.29 -6.30 15.65
N TRP A 486 -31.60 -5.61 16.74
CA TRP A 486 -31.91 -6.23 18.02
C TRP A 486 -33.21 -7.03 17.87
N ASP A 487 -33.12 -8.35 17.71
CA ASP A 487 -34.22 -9.31 17.86
C ASP A 487 -34.15 -9.97 19.24
#